data_AF-A0A0G0V2J9-F1
#
_entry.id   AF-A0A0G0V2J9-F1
#
_cell.length_a   1.000
_cell.length_b   1.000
_cell.length_c   1.000
_cell.angle_alpha   90.00
_cell.angle_beta   90.00
_cell.angle_gamma   90.00
#
_symmetry.space_group_name_H-M   'P 1'
#
loop_
_entity.id
_entity.type
_entity.pdbx_description
1 polymer ?
#
loop_
_entity_poly.entity_id
_entity_poly.type
_entity_poly.pdbx_seq_one_letter_code
_entity_poly.pdbx_strand_id
1 'polypeptide(L)'
;MKLKALFLSAVFLIVAGFSYLPVVSSDELDDITKQLNDLTNSLSQSKAATAPLEAQLNSIRGRVSSIEQEIPAKQKSIDDGYKRLEKQQGILNKTIRAFYVKTYYSSPFLIFLSAGDASEITQILAYQKATADHDKLTITNIALFIQGLEKKKKTLEEEKRKLAVVKADLDKIVGEAKSFQNTLSGKIAELSAKQQSILNQRLASLNIPRSAGTSARGCSDDRGVNPGFSPRLAFFTYGAPHRNGLNQYGAKGRADGGQKVEQILQAYYPNLTLKMDYDRNAQVNVDGFGSFSIEDYTKHIFEVPESWPMETLKAQAVAARTYALNSMQRNGHICTTEACQVFHGEEKGGRWNEAVDATAGWVLMDGGNPGFTQYASTHGGYILNLGKFDGDGGNPTSFSELNDRAFDKASPWFYCDWGSRSQYSNTAWLTPAEVADIVNVILIGRRDPSAGKHLYQVDKPNPEGTDTWDAARVRQELGSGALTSVSDVSVSVDFGSGKTTGVNAGGQSFSADEFKNWFNLRAPANIQIVGPLYNVERQ
;
A
#
# COMPACT_ATOMS: atom_id res chain seq x y z
N MET A 1 31.58 -25.53 -27.35
CA MET A 1 30.82 -25.11 -28.55
C MET A 1 29.67 -26.09 -28.73
N LYS A 2 28.43 -25.66 -28.45
CA LYS A 2 27.11 -26.33 -28.59
C LYS A 2 26.26 -26.11 -27.34
N LEU A 3 25.60 -24.94 -27.27
CA LEU A 3 24.26 -24.75 -26.69
C LEU A 3 23.83 -23.28 -26.96
N LYS A 4 23.61 -22.96 -28.23
CA LYS A 4 22.98 -21.71 -28.70
C LYS A 4 22.20 -22.03 -29.97
N ALA A 5 21.09 -22.74 -29.84
CA ALA A 5 20.13 -22.98 -30.92
C ALA A 5 18.86 -23.62 -30.34
N LEU A 6 18.06 -22.86 -29.58
CA LEU A 6 16.66 -23.22 -29.25
C LEU A 6 15.90 -22.05 -28.59
N PHE A 7 16.12 -20.83 -29.08
CA PHE A 7 15.43 -19.63 -28.55
C PHE A 7 14.86 -18.71 -29.65
N LEU A 8 14.63 -19.24 -30.85
CA LEU A 8 14.01 -18.51 -31.96
C LEU A 8 12.96 -19.39 -32.65
N SER A 9 11.82 -19.62 -31.98
CA SER A 9 10.66 -20.27 -32.61
C SER A 9 9.29 -19.96 -31.97
N ALA A 10 9.16 -18.95 -31.11
CA ALA A 10 7.91 -18.71 -30.37
C ALA A 10 7.48 -17.23 -30.30
N VAL A 11 7.65 -16.48 -31.39
CA VAL A 11 7.20 -15.06 -31.48
C VAL A 11 6.25 -14.83 -32.67
N PHE A 12 5.64 -15.87 -33.23
CA PHE A 12 4.68 -15.70 -34.33
C PHE A 12 3.51 -16.68 -34.22
N LEU A 13 2.57 -16.36 -33.33
CA LEU A 13 1.17 -16.84 -33.35
C LEU A 13 0.37 -16.14 -32.24
N ILE A 14 0.24 -14.82 -32.35
CA ILE A 14 -0.81 -14.05 -31.68
C ILE A 14 -1.61 -13.40 -32.80
N VAL A 15 -2.70 -14.05 -33.21
CA VAL A 15 -4.01 -13.49 -33.60
C VAL A 15 -4.91 -14.68 -33.96
N ALA A 16 -6.08 -14.70 -33.31
CA ALA A 16 -7.30 -15.47 -33.59
C ALA A 16 -7.61 -16.66 -32.65
N GLY A 17 -8.65 -16.46 -31.83
CA GLY A 17 -9.57 -17.55 -31.47
C GLY A 17 -9.85 -17.75 -29.98
N PHE A 18 -11.01 -17.26 -29.55
CA PHE A 18 -11.89 -17.82 -28.51
C PHE A 18 -11.50 -17.75 -27.02
N SER A 19 -12.20 -16.84 -26.33
CA SER A 19 -12.94 -17.03 -25.09
C SER A 19 -12.87 -18.43 -24.44
N TYR A 20 -11.94 -18.62 -23.50
CA TYR A 20 -12.08 -19.54 -22.38
C TYR A 20 -11.47 -18.87 -21.14
N LEU A 21 -12.31 -18.52 -20.17
CA LEU A 21 -11.87 -18.18 -18.82
C LEU A 21 -11.33 -19.47 -18.17
N PRO A 22 -10.10 -19.49 -17.61
CA PRO A 22 -9.63 -20.65 -16.89
C PRO A 22 -10.46 -20.81 -15.60
N VAL A 23 -11.03 -22.00 -15.41
CA VAL A 23 -11.57 -22.46 -14.13
C VAL A 23 -10.38 -22.73 -13.23
N VAL A 24 -10.24 -21.95 -12.16
CA VAL A 24 -9.22 -22.13 -11.12
C VAL A 24 -9.60 -23.35 -10.27
N SER A 25 -8.64 -24.23 -10.00
CA SER A 25 -8.85 -25.49 -9.27
C SER A 25 -8.74 -25.30 -7.75
N SER A 26 -9.50 -26.09 -6.98
CA SER A 26 -9.63 -26.05 -5.51
C SER A 26 -8.30 -26.18 -4.74
N ASP A 27 -7.28 -26.83 -5.31
CA ASP A 27 -5.99 -27.02 -4.63
C ASP A 27 -5.12 -25.76 -4.65
N GLU A 28 -5.32 -24.87 -5.63
CA GLU A 28 -4.49 -23.68 -5.81
C GLU A 28 -4.81 -22.62 -4.76
N LEU A 29 -6.04 -22.62 -4.22
CA LEU A 29 -6.53 -21.54 -3.39
C LEU A 29 -6.31 -21.72 -1.89
N ASP A 30 -6.31 -22.97 -1.51
CA ASP A 30 -5.95 -23.46 -0.20
C ASP A 30 -4.48 -23.21 0.11
N ASP A 31 -3.63 -23.42 -0.89
CA ASP A 31 -2.20 -23.10 -0.85
C ASP A 31 -1.98 -21.58 -0.80
N ILE A 32 -2.77 -20.82 -1.56
CA ILE A 32 -2.74 -19.36 -1.64
C ILE A 32 -3.13 -18.68 -0.31
N THR A 33 -4.20 -19.09 0.37
CA THR A 33 -4.65 -18.47 1.65
C THR A 33 -3.69 -18.79 2.81
N LYS A 34 -3.16 -20.01 2.84
CA LYS A 34 -2.10 -20.41 3.77
C LYS A 34 -0.81 -19.62 3.53
N GLN A 35 -0.41 -19.52 2.26
CA GLN A 35 0.73 -18.70 1.86
C GLN A 35 0.53 -17.24 2.26
N LEU A 36 -0.63 -16.61 2.07
CA LEU A 36 -0.85 -15.20 2.43
C LEU A 36 -0.43 -14.85 3.85
N ASN A 37 -0.84 -15.71 4.77
CA ASN A 37 -0.69 -15.45 6.18
C ASN A 37 0.65 -15.94 6.71
N ASP A 38 1.16 -17.06 6.19
CA ASP A 38 2.54 -17.48 6.43
C ASP A 38 3.51 -16.42 5.91
N LEU A 39 3.24 -15.82 4.75
CA LEU A 39 4.06 -14.76 4.14
C LEU A 39 3.87 -13.41 4.87
N THR A 40 2.69 -13.09 5.37
CA THR A 40 2.46 -11.87 6.18
C THR A 40 3.15 -11.96 7.54
N ASN A 41 3.04 -13.11 8.21
CA ASN A 41 3.75 -13.37 9.46
C ASN A 41 5.26 -13.47 9.23
N SER A 42 5.71 -14.15 8.17
CA SER A 42 7.13 -14.22 7.80
C SER A 42 7.68 -12.85 7.40
N LEU A 43 6.89 -11.97 6.77
CA LEU A 43 7.29 -10.60 6.46
C LEU A 43 7.38 -9.75 7.72
N SER A 44 6.42 -9.88 8.64
CA SER A 44 6.43 -9.18 9.93
C SER A 44 7.62 -9.64 10.79
N GLN A 45 7.83 -10.95 10.92
CA GLN A 45 8.96 -11.54 11.62
C GLN A 45 10.29 -11.24 10.92
N SER A 46 10.33 -11.28 9.59
CA SER A 46 11.52 -10.87 8.82
C SER A 46 11.82 -9.40 9.07
N LYS A 47 10.85 -8.48 8.97
CA LYS A 47 11.04 -7.04 9.27
C LYS A 47 11.46 -6.80 10.72
N ALA A 48 10.85 -7.50 11.68
CA ALA A 48 11.19 -7.39 13.10
C ALA A 48 12.56 -7.98 13.43
N ALA A 49 12.97 -9.07 12.77
CA ALA A 49 14.30 -9.64 12.89
C ALA A 49 15.35 -8.80 12.15
N THR A 50 15.02 -8.24 10.98
CA THR A 50 15.94 -7.42 10.19
C THR A 50 16.10 -6.01 10.76
N ALA A 51 15.14 -5.45 11.52
CA ALA A 51 15.27 -4.11 12.11
C ALA A 51 16.49 -3.93 13.06
N PRO A 52 16.74 -4.80 14.06
CA PRO A 52 17.97 -4.74 14.87
C PRO A 52 19.22 -5.15 14.07
N LEU A 53 19.07 -6.03 13.08
CA LEU A 53 20.13 -6.45 12.16
C LEU A 53 20.52 -5.34 11.15
N GLU A 54 19.63 -4.43 10.79
CA GLU A 54 19.87 -3.28 9.90
C GLU A 54 20.72 -2.21 10.58
N ALA A 55 20.50 -1.97 11.87
CA ALA A 55 21.36 -1.11 12.69
C ALA A 55 22.78 -1.70 12.83
N GLN A 56 22.89 -3.02 13.07
CA GLN A 56 24.17 -3.72 13.10
C GLN A 56 24.83 -3.78 11.71
N LEU A 57 24.04 -3.94 10.64
CA LEU A 57 24.49 -3.93 9.25
C LEU A 57 25.03 -2.56 8.83
N ASN A 58 24.39 -1.47 9.24
CA ASN A 58 24.89 -0.12 8.99
C ASN A 58 26.18 0.15 9.77
N SER A 59 26.31 -0.39 10.98
CA SER A 59 27.58 -0.37 11.73
C SER A 59 28.68 -1.18 11.04
N ILE A 60 28.36 -2.38 10.56
CA ILE A 60 29.30 -3.25 9.82
C ILE A 60 29.69 -2.62 8.48
N ARG A 61 28.75 -2.03 7.74
CA ARG A 61 29.02 -1.26 6.51
C ARG A 61 29.90 -0.04 6.78
N GLY A 62 29.65 0.69 7.86
CA GLY A 62 30.51 1.78 8.31
C GLY A 62 31.94 1.30 8.57
N ARG A 63 32.10 0.20 9.30
CA ARG A 63 33.41 -0.41 9.57
C ARG A 63 34.11 -0.91 8.30
N VAL A 64 33.38 -1.56 7.38
CA VAL A 64 33.88 -2.01 6.08
C VAL A 64 34.36 -0.82 5.25
N SER A 65 33.60 0.28 5.22
CA SER A 65 33.96 1.50 4.51
C SER A 65 35.22 2.17 5.10
N SER A 66 35.33 2.22 6.44
CA SER A 66 36.56 2.72 7.09
C SER A 66 37.78 1.87 6.74
N ILE A 67 37.67 0.54 6.75
CA ILE A 67 38.77 -0.36 6.36
C ILE A 67 39.12 -0.19 4.88
N GLU A 68 38.13 -0.05 3.99
CA GLU A 68 38.35 0.25 2.56
C GLU A 68 39.14 1.55 2.35
N GLN A 69 38.87 2.59 3.16
CA GLN A 69 39.59 3.86 3.09
C GLN A 69 41.03 3.77 3.62
N GLU A 70 41.32 2.87 4.56
CA GLU A 70 42.66 2.66 5.12
C GLU A 70 43.59 1.85 4.21
N ILE A 71 43.06 0.95 3.37
CA ILE A 71 43.84 0.07 2.49
C ILE A 71 44.77 0.86 1.54
N PRO A 72 44.32 1.93 0.84
CA PRO A 72 45.21 2.75 0.01
C PRO A 72 46.35 3.40 0.78
N ALA A 73 46.10 3.86 2.01
CA ALA A 73 47.13 4.47 2.85
C ALA A 73 48.18 3.44 3.30
N LYS A 74 47.74 2.23 3.70
CA LYS A 74 48.63 1.11 4.04
C LYS A 74 49.44 0.65 2.83
N GLN A 75 48.82 0.54 1.65
CA GLN A 75 49.48 0.20 0.39
C GLN A 75 50.56 1.23 0.04
N LYS A 76 50.21 2.52 0.07
CA LYS A 76 51.15 3.62 -0.16
C LYS A 76 52.32 3.59 0.83
N SER A 77 52.07 3.34 2.11
CA SER A 77 53.13 3.23 3.12
C SER A 77 54.08 2.04 2.85
N ILE A 78 53.58 0.94 2.28
CA ILE A 78 54.38 -0.22 1.89
C ILE A 78 55.18 0.10 0.63
N ASP A 79 54.57 0.72 -0.38
CA ASP A 79 55.22 1.12 -1.62
C ASP A 79 56.35 2.14 -1.36
N ASP A 80 56.10 3.13 -0.50
CA ASP A 80 57.11 4.08 -0.05
C ASP A 80 58.22 3.38 0.77
N GLY A 81 57.87 2.32 1.49
CA GLY A 81 58.82 1.43 2.16
C GLY A 81 59.74 0.70 1.19
N TYR A 82 59.20 0.12 0.12
CA TYR A 82 59.97 -0.54 -0.93
C TYR A 82 60.84 0.46 -1.72
N LYS A 83 60.36 1.68 -2.00
CA LYS A 83 61.17 2.76 -2.60
C LYS A 83 62.34 3.17 -1.70
N ARG A 84 62.13 3.22 -0.37
CA ARG A 84 63.22 3.46 0.60
C ARG A 84 64.19 2.28 0.63
N LEU A 85 63.69 1.05 0.57
CA LEU A 85 64.50 -0.15 0.54
C LEU A 85 65.41 -0.21 -0.70
N GLU A 86 64.90 0.18 -1.88
CA GLU A 86 65.69 0.25 -3.11
C GLU A 86 66.89 1.20 -2.95
N LYS A 87 66.68 2.37 -2.35
CA LYS A 87 67.77 3.29 -2.00
C LYS A 87 68.75 2.69 -0.98
N GLN A 88 68.23 1.96 0.02
CA GLN A 88 69.04 1.30 1.04
C GLN A 88 69.80 0.07 0.52
N GLN A 89 69.30 -0.65 -0.49
CA GLN A 89 70.01 -1.76 -1.15
C GLN A 89 71.28 -1.26 -1.86
N GLY A 90 71.24 -0.07 -2.46
CA GLY A 90 72.44 0.56 -3.03
C GLY A 90 73.51 0.86 -1.97
N ILE A 91 73.08 1.30 -0.78
CA ILE A 91 73.98 1.51 0.37
C ILE A 91 74.47 0.17 0.88
N LEU A 92 73.59 -0.80 1.11
CA LEU A 92 73.91 -2.14 1.60
C LEU A 92 74.93 -2.85 0.70
N ASN A 93 74.74 -2.83 -0.62
CA ASN A 93 75.66 -3.46 -1.57
C ASN A 93 77.06 -2.80 -1.53
N LYS A 94 77.11 -1.47 -1.39
CA LYS A 94 78.37 -0.73 -1.23
C LYS A 94 79.02 -1.02 0.13
N THR A 95 78.23 -1.06 1.21
CA THR A 95 78.67 -1.34 2.57
C THR A 95 79.19 -2.77 2.71
N ILE A 96 78.46 -3.77 2.21
CA ILE A 96 78.91 -5.18 2.20
C ILE A 96 80.19 -5.33 1.38
N ARG A 97 80.26 -4.71 0.19
CA ARG A 97 81.48 -4.75 -0.64
C ARG A 97 82.65 -4.07 0.06
N ALA A 98 82.44 -2.88 0.66
CA ALA A 98 83.47 -2.15 1.38
C ALA A 98 83.94 -2.91 2.62
N PHE A 99 83.01 -3.49 3.39
CA PHE A 99 83.29 -4.37 4.51
C PHE A 99 84.11 -5.57 4.07
N TYR A 100 83.66 -6.30 3.03
CA TYR A 100 84.37 -7.48 2.49
C TYR A 100 85.78 -7.15 2.00
N VAL A 101 85.95 -6.08 1.22
CA VAL A 101 87.27 -5.63 0.74
C VAL A 101 88.15 -5.23 1.93
N LYS A 102 87.63 -4.47 2.90
CA LYS A 102 88.40 -4.09 4.10
C LYS A 102 88.82 -5.31 4.90
N THR A 103 87.95 -6.27 5.15
CA THR A 103 88.25 -7.51 5.87
C THR A 103 89.25 -8.40 5.12
N TYR A 104 89.19 -8.44 3.78
CA TYR A 104 90.08 -9.27 2.96
C TYR A 104 91.49 -8.67 2.80
N TYR A 105 91.61 -7.34 2.69
CA TYR A 105 92.89 -6.65 2.48
C TYR A 105 93.47 -6.00 3.76
N SER A 106 92.79 -6.07 4.91
CA SER A 106 93.34 -5.61 6.19
C SER A 106 94.37 -6.62 6.71
N SER A 107 95.65 -6.39 6.42
CA SER A 107 96.73 -7.07 7.14
C SER A 107 97.01 -6.29 8.43
N PRO A 108 96.81 -6.88 9.62
CA PRO A 108 97.17 -6.23 10.88
C PRO A 108 98.62 -5.76 10.88
N PHE A 109 99.50 -6.55 10.25
CA PHE A 109 100.93 -6.29 10.15
C PHE A 109 101.27 -5.00 9.40
N LEU A 110 100.50 -4.64 8.36
CA LEU A 110 100.73 -3.39 7.61
C LEU A 110 100.37 -2.15 8.44
N ILE A 111 99.37 -2.26 9.33
CA ILE A 111 98.95 -1.17 10.22
C ILE A 111 100.05 -0.88 11.27
N PHE A 112 100.70 -1.93 11.78
CA PHE A 112 101.86 -1.81 12.68
C PHE A 112 103.08 -1.19 11.99
N LEU A 113 103.26 -1.43 10.68
CA LEU A 113 104.41 -0.93 9.92
C LEU A 113 104.24 0.51 9.41
N SER A 114 103.00 0.99 9.25
CA SER A 114 102.71 2.31 8.69
C SER A 114 102.40 3.41 9.71
N ALA A 115 102.20 3.06 10.99
CA ALA A 115 101.86 4.02 12.03
C ALA A 115 103.13 4.56 12.71
N GLY A 116 103.14 5.86 13.02
CA GLY A 116 104.26 6.55 13.65
C GLY A 116 104.44 6.22 15.14
N ASP A 117 103.38 5.82 15.84
CA ASP A 117 103.44 5.40 17.24
C ASP A 117 102.29 4.45 17.67
N ALA A 118 102.38 3.92 18.90
CA ALA A 118 101.40 2.99 19.46
C ALA A 118 100.01 3.61 19.73
N SER A 119 99.94 4.93 19.95
CA SER A 119 98.67 5.64 20.11
C SER A 119 97.93 5.69 18.77
N GLU A 120 98.65 5.98 17.69
CA GLU A 120 98.13 5.98 16.32
C GLU A 120 97.64 4.57 15.91
N ILE A 121 98.37 3.51 16.23
CA ILE A 121 97.92 2.11 16.00
C ILE A 121 96.61 1.82 16.73
N THR A 122 96.53 2.17 18.01
CA THR A 122 95.33 1.96 18.83
C THR A 122 94.14 2.74 18.26
N GLN A 123 94.39 3.97 17.81
CA GLN A 123 93.38 4.81 17.19
C GLN A 123 92.89 4.22 15.85
N ILE A 124 93.78 3.73 14.99
CA ILE A 124 93.44 3.08 13.71
C ILE A 124 92.63 1.80 13.94
N LEU A 125 93.02 0.96 14.89
CA LEU A 125 92.29 -0.27 15.24
C LEU A 125 90.92 0.04 15.84
N ALA A 126 90.82 1.08 16.69
CA ALA A 126 89.55 1.55 17.22
C ALA A 126 88.62 2.07 16.11
N TYR A 127 89.15 2.82 15.13
CA TYR A 127 88.37 3.27 13.96
C TYR A 127 87.91 2.11 13.09
N GLN A 128 88.74 1.09 12.85
CA GLN A 128 88.36 -0.09 12.07
C GLN A 128 87.26 -0.90 12.77
N LYS A 129 87.40 -1.12 14.08
CA LYS A 129 86.38 -1.80 14.89
C LYS A 129 85.07 -1.01 14.90
N ALA A 130 85.11 0.30 15.15
CA ALA A 130 83.93 1.16 15.12
C ALA A 130 83.23 1.16 13.75
N THR A 131 84.00 1.11 12.65
CA THR A 131 83.47 1.02 11.29
C THR A 131 82.79 -0.33 11.05
N ALA A 132 83.41 -1.44 11.44
CA ALA A 132 82.83 -2.78 11.32
C ALA A 132 81.55 -2.95 12.15
N ASP A 133 81.53 -2.39 13.37
CA ASP A 133 80.35 -2.39 14.23
C ASP A 133 79.22 -1.53 13.63
N HIS A 134 79.56 -0.37 13.03
CA HIS A 134 78.61 0.48 12.32
C HIS A 134 78.03 -0.21 11.06
N ASP A 135 78.86 -0.89 10.27
CA ASP A 135 78.44 -1.65 9.09
C ASP A 135 77.50 -2.81 9.50
N LYS A 136 77.82 -3.53 10.58
CA LYS A 136 76.96 -4.59 11.14
C LYS A 136 75.60 -4.04 11.58
N LEU A 137 75.58 -2.91 12.30
CA LEU A 137 74.34 -2.25 12.71
C LEU A 137 73.50 -1.82 11.49
N THR A 138 74.14 -1.30 10.45
CA THR A 138 73.48 -0.90 9.21
C THR A 138 72.85 -2.10 8.51
N ILE A 139 73.57 -3.22 8.39
CA ILE A 139 73.07 -4.47 7.79
C ILE A 139 71.89 -5.03 8.61
N THR A 140 72.01 -5.10 9.94
CA THR A 140 70.95 -5.60 10.83
C THR A 140 69.70 -4.73 10.76
N ASN A 141 69.83 -3.40 10.75
CA ASN A 141 68.68 -2.49 10.65
C ASN A 141 67.95 -2.64 9.31
N ILE A 142 68.69 -2.80 8.21
CA ILE A 142 68.09 -3.04 6.88
C ILE A 142 67.39 -4.40 6.83
N ALA A 143 67.98 -5.45 7.42
CA ALA A 143 67.35 -6.78 7.49
C ALA A 143 66.05 -6.77 8.32
N LEU A 144 66.04 -6.08 9.47
CA LEU A 144 64.83 -5.89 10.28
C LEU A 144 63.78 -5.05 9.55
N PHE A 145 64.20 -4.06 8.76
CA PHE A 145 63.31 -3.27 7.92
C PHE A 145 62.64 -4.10 6.82
N ILE A 146 63.39 -4.98 6.14
CA ILE A 146 62.87 -5.94 5.15
C ILE A 146 61.84 -6.86 5.80
N GLN A 147 62.19 -7.50 6.93
CA GLN A 147 61.28 -8.39 7.65
C GLN A 147 60.00 -7.66 8.10
N GLY A 148 60.13 -6.42 8.56
CA GLY A 148 59.00 -5.56 8.91
C GLY A 148 58.09 -5.23 7.73
N LEU A 149 58.66 -4.95 6.55
CA LEU A 149 57.89 -4.71 5.32
C LEU A 149 57.19 -5.97 4.80
N GLU A 150 57.85 -7.12 4.83
CA GLU A 150 57.25 -8.41 4.45
C GLU A 150 56.07 -8.77 5.36
N LYS A 151 56.21 -8.57 6.67
CA LYS A 151 55.11 -8.77 7.63
C LYS A 151 53.94 -7.83 7.32
N LYS A 152 54.20 -6.55 7.08
CA LYS A 152 53.15 -5.56 6.72
C LYS A 152 52.44 -5.92 5.41
N LYS A 153 53.18 -6.36 4.39
CA LYS A 153 52.62 -6.82 3.10
C LYS A 153 51.73 -8.05 3.30
N LYS A 154 52.18 -9.05 4.04
CA LYS A 154 51.40 -10.25 4.32
C LYS A 154 50.11 -9.93 5.07
N THR A 155 50.18 -9.08 6.10
CA THR A 155 49.00 -8.63 6.85
C THR A 155 48.01 -7.88 5.95
N LEU A 156 48.48 -6.98 5.07
CA LEU A 156 47.60 -6.24 4.15
C LEU A 156 46.89 -7.16 3.15
N GLU A 157 47.60 -8.16 2.61
CA GLU A 157 46.99 -9.14 1.69
C GLU A 157 45.95 -10.04 2.38
N GLU A 158 46.18 -10.40 3.64
CA GLU A 158 45.19 -11.10 4.47
C GLU A 158 43.97 -10.23 4.80
N GLU A 159 44.17 -8.95 5.12
CA GLU A 159 43.09 -7.98 5.35
C GLU A 159 42.23 -7.78 4.10
N LYS A 160 42.85 -7.59 2.91
CA LYS A 160 42.15 -7.48 1.62
C LYS A 160 41.31 -8.72 1.32
N ARG A 161 41.88 -9.92 1.54
CA ARG A 161 41.18 -11.19 1.30
C ARG A 161 39.97 -11.35 2.22
N LYS A 162 40.14 -11.11 3.52
CA LYS A 162 39.03 -11.19 4.50
C LYS A 162 37.94 -10.16 4.20
N LEU A 163 38.33 -8.94 3.83
CA LEU A 163 37.38 -7.88 3.47
C LEU A 163 36.54 -8.23 2.24
N ALA A 164 37.16 -8.78 1.19
CA ALA A 164 36.46 -9.21 -0.01
C ALA A 164 35.42 -10.30 0.28
N VAL A 165 35.77 -11.27 1.14
CA VAL A 165 34.84 -12.33 1.57
C VAL A 165 33.68 -11.74 2.38
N VAL A 166 33.97 -10.92 3.39
CA VAL A 166 32.94 -10.30 4.24
C VAL A 166 32.00 -9.41 3.42
N LYS A 167 32.52 -8.66 2.43
CA LYS A 167 31.70 -7.82 1.53
C LYS A 167 30.78 -8.66 0.65
N ALA A 168 31.30 -9.74 0.06
CA ALA A 168 30.52 -10.65 -0.77
C ALA A 168 29.42 -11.35 0.04
N ASP A 169 29.72 -11.82 1.24
CA ASP A 169 28.74 -12.44 2.14
C ASP A 169 27.68 -11.42 2.62
N LEU A 170 28.09 -10.18 2.90
CA LEU A 170 27.17 -9.11 3.32
C LEU A 170 26.20 -8.71 2.22
N ASP A 171 26.69 -8.51 1.00
CA ASP A 171 25.85 -8.15 -0.15
C ASP A 171 24.91 -9.30 -0.53
N LYS A 172 25.36 -10.55 -0.40
CA LYS A 172 24.54 -11.74 -0.60
C LYS A 172 23.41 -11.84 0.43
N ILE A 173 23.71 -11.75 1.73
CA ILE A 173 22.71 -11.85 2.80
C ILE A 173 21.68 -10.71 2.69
N VAL A 174 22.11 -9.48 2.40
CA VAL A 174 21.20 -8.34 2.24
C VAL A 174 20.37 -8.46 0.96
N GLY A 175 20.98 -8.93 -0.14
CA GLY A 175 20.29 -9.17 -1.40
C GLY A 175 19.21 -10.25 -1.26
N GLU A 176 19.53 -11.37 -0.61
CA GLU A 176 18.61 -12.47 -0.32
C GLU A 176 17.47 -12.02 0.60
N ALA A 177 17.76 -11.28 1.68
CA ALA A 177 16.74 -10.76 2.59
C ALA A 177 15.79 -9.75 1.92
N LYS A 178 16.32 -8.82 1.10
CA LYS A 178 15.49 -7.87 0.34
C LYS A 178 14.67 -8.55 -0.75
N SER A 179 15.25 -9.51 -1.45
CA SER A 179 14.55 -10.31 -2.45
C SER A 179 13.39 -11.08 -1.80
N PHE A 180 13.64 -11.72 -0.66
CA PHE A 180 12.63 -12.42 0.12
C PHE A 180 11.50 -11.48 0.59
N GLN A 181 11.83 -10.30 1.15
CA GLN A 181 10.82 -9.30 1.54
C GLN A 181 9.99 -8.77 0.36
N ASN A 182 10.62 -8.56 -0.80
CA ASN A 182 9.92 -8.13 -2.02
C ASN A 182 8.99 -9.22 -2.57
N THR A 183 9.43 -10.48 -2.57
CA THR A 183 8.59 -11.63 -2.95
C THR A 183 7.40 -11.79 -2.01
N LEU A 184 7.62 -11.67 -0.69
CA LEU A 184 6.56 -11.70 0.32
C LEU A 184 5.53 -10.59 0.09
N SER A 185 6.00 -9.35 -0.12
CA SER A 185 5.14 -8.19 -0.38
C SER A 185 4.34 -8.33 -1.69
N GLY A 186 4.95 -8.89 -2.74
CA GLY A 186 4.28 -9.15 -4.01
C GLY A 186 3.14 -10.17 -3.88
N LYS A 187 3.37 -11.27 -3.16
CA LYS A 187 2.36 -12.29 -2.91
C LYS A 187 1.20 -11.79 -2.03
N ILE A 188 1.47 -10.98 -1.00
CA ILE A 188 0.41 -10.35 -0.18
C ILE A 188 -0.48 -9.43 -1.03
N ALA A 189 0.10 -8.68 -1.97
CA ALA A 189 -0.64 -7.80 -2.86
C ALA A 189 -1.55 -8.56 -3.83
N GLU A 190 -1.07 -9.65 -4.42
CA GLU A 190 -1.85 -10.52 -5.32
C GLU A 190 -3.07 -11.13 -4.61
N LEU A 191 -2.86 -11.59 -3.39
CA LEU A 191 -3.88 -12.24 -2.58
C LEU A 191 -4.92 -11.29 -1.99
N SER A 192 -4.47 -10.11 -1.57
CA SER A 192 -5.37 -9.01 -1.19
C SER A 192 -6.22 -8.58 -2.39
N ALA A 193 -5.66 -8.58 -3.60
CA ALA A 193 -6.40 -8.27 -4.82
C ALA A 193 -7.48 -9.32 -5.13
N LYS A 194 -7.23 -10.61 -4.83
CA LYS A 194 -8.22 -11.68 -4.99
C LYS A 194 -9.37 -11.57 -3.99
N GLN A 195 -9.07 -11.32 -2.71
CA GLN A 195 -10.09 -11.04 -1.69
C GLN A 195 -10.92 -9.80 -2.06
N GLN A 196 -10.27 -8.73 -2.54
CA GLN A 196 -10.95 -7.53 -3.00
C GLN A 196 -11.83 -7.79 -4.22
N SER A 197 -11.43 -8.69 -5.13
CA SER A 197 -12.25 -9.11 -6.29
C SER A 197 -13.56 -9.77 -5.84
N ILE A 198 -13.51 -10.69 -4.87
CA ILE A 198 -14.71 -11.36 -4.32
C ILE A 198 -15.61 -10.34 -3.59
N LEU A 199 -15.03 -9.45 -2.78
CA LEU A 199 -15.79 -8.38 -2.13
C LEU A 199 -16.43 -7.43 -3.16
N ASN A 200 -15.73 -7.10 -4.24
CA ASN A 200 -16.26 -6.28 -5.34
C ASN A 200 -17.39 -7.01 -6.11
N GLN A 201 -17.29 -8.33 -6.31
CA GLN A 201 -18.36 -9.13 -6.90
C GLN A 201 -19.61 -9.17 -6.01
N ARG A 202 -19.44 -9.24 -4.69
CA ARG A 202 -20.54 -9.13 -3.72
C ARG A 202 -21.16 -7.74 -3.65
N LEU A 203 -20.34 -6.69 -3.73
CA LEU A 203 -20.84 -5.32 -3.84
C LEU A 203 -21.60 -5.11 -5.16
N ALA A 204 -21.13 -5.69 -6.25
CA ALA A 204 -21.80 -5.65 -7.55
C ALA A 204 -23.13 -6.42 -7.54
N SER A 205 -23.24 -7.52 -6.78
CA SER A 205 -24.49 -8.30 -6.67
C SER A 205 -25.61 -7.60 -5.91
N LEU A 206 -25.30 -6.55 -5.14
CA LEU A 206 -26.29 -5.69 -4.50
C LEU A 206 -27.03 -4.78 -5.49
N ASN A 207 -26.58 -4.69 -6.76
CA ASN A 207 -27.16 -3.80 -7.79
C ASN A 207 -27.44 -2.39 -7.26
N ILE A 208 -26.53 -1.84 -6.44
CA ILE A 208 -26.71 -0.53 -5.80
C ILE A 208 -26.84 0.52 -6.91
N PRO A 209 -28.03 1.12 -7.11
CA PRO A 209 -28.17 2.16 -8.11
C PRO A 209 -27.33 3.36 -7.70
N ARG A 210 -26.66 4.02 -8.65
CA ARG A 210 -25.76 5.16 -8.31
C ARG A 210 -26.47 6.51 -8.31
N SER A 211 -27.67 6.55 -8.87
CA SER A 211 -28.53 7.71 -9.08
C SER A 211 -29.66 7.78 -8.04
N ALA A 212 -30.01 9.00 -7.60
CA ALA A 212 -31.20 9.23 -6.78
C ALA A 212 -32.50 8.93 -7.56
N GLY A 213 -32.52 9.12 -8.88
CA GLY A 213 -33.64 8.82 -9.77
C GLY A 213 -33.98 7.33 -9.87
N THR A 214 -33.00 6.43 -9.66
CA THR A 214 -33.19 4.97 -9.68
C THR A 214 -33.19 4.33 -8.29
N SER A 215 -33.15 5.15 -7.21
CA SER A 215 -32.86 4.70 -5.83
C SER A 215 -33.92 3.83 -5.12
N ALA A 216 -34.95 3.36 -5.83
CA ALA A 216 -36.13 2.76 -5.25
C ALA A 216 -36.04 1.27 -4.83
N ARG A 217 -34.92 0.56 -5.07
CA ARG A 217 -34.89 -0.92 -4.90
C ARG A 217 -33.65 -1.54 -4.22
N GLY A 218 -32.71 -0.74 -3.71
CA GLY A 218 -31.42 -1.26 -3.22
C GLY A 218 -31.41 -1.79 -1.77
N CYS A 219 -32.17 -1.15 -0.88
CA CYS A 219 -32.20 -1.50 0.54
C CYS A 219 -33.56 -1.08 1.16
N SER A 220 -34.00 -1.77 2.21
CA SER A 220 -35.27 -1.56 2.92
C SER A 220 -34.97 -1.33 4.39
N ASP A 221 -35.46 -0.25 5.00
CA ASP A 221 -35.32 -0.06 6.46
C ASP A 221 -36.18 -1.10 7.20
N ASP A 222 -35.54 -2.19 7.62
CA ASP A 222 -36.24 -3.32 8.20
C ASP A 222 -36.43 -3.20 9.72
N ARG A 223 -36.14 -2.03 10.31
CA ARG A 223 -36.27 -1.81 11.77
C ARG A 223 -37.69 -2.05 12.28
N GLY A 224 -38.70 -1.79 11.45
CA GLY A 224 -40.11 -2.02 11.77
C GLY A 224 -40.63 -3.44 11.46
N VAL A 225 -39.85 -4.28 10.77
CA VAL A 225 -40.31 -5.57 10.24
C VAL A 225 -39.93 -6.69 11.20
N ASN A 226 -40.87 -7.50 11.68
CA ASN A 226 -40.59 -8.63 12.58
C ASN A 226 -40.09 -9.86 11.80
N PRO A 227 -38.84 -10.34 12.04
CA PRO A 227 -38.29 -11.51 11.38
C PRO A 227 -38.78 -12.85 11.96
N GLY A 228 -39.53 -12.84 13.07
CA GLY A 228 -40.02 -14.05 13.74
C GLY A 228 -39.08 -14.60 14.82
N PHE A 229 -38.07 -13.84 15.25
CA PHE A 229 -37.16 -14.18 16.34
C PHE A 229 -36.72 -12.95 17.14
N SER A 230 -36.27 -13.18 18.38
CA SER A 230 -35.71 -12.16 19.29
C SER A 230 -34.69 -12.81 20.24
N PRO A 231 -33.62 -12.12 20.66
CA PRO A 231 -33.22 -10.78 20.18
C PRO A 231 -32.75 -10.84 18.73
N ARG A 232 -32.83 -9.71 18.04
CA ARG A 232 -32.42 -9.57 16.63
C ARG A 232 -31.39 -8.47 16.48
N LEU A 233 -30.40 -8.74 15.64
CA LEU A 233 -29.29 -7.83 15.38
C LEU A 233 -29.17 -7.57 13.89
N ALA A 234 -28.93 -6.33 13.49
CA ALA A 234 -28.64 -5.99 12.10
C ALA A 234 -27.60 -4.88 12.04
N PHE A 235 -26.80 -4.89 10.98
CA PHE A 235 -25.77 -3.89 10.77
C PHE A 235 -26.24 -2.93 9.69
N PHE A 236 -26.44 -1.67 10.09
CA PHE A 236 -26.94 -0.62 9.23
C PHE A 236 -25.79 0.28 8.82
N THR A 237 -25.67 0.54 7.53
CA THR A 237 -24.69 1.44 6.93
C THR A 237 -25.28 2.82 6.74
N TYR A 238 -24.43 3.83 6.91
CA TYR A 238 -24.74 5.20 6.51
C TYR A 238 -24.29 5.51 5.09
N GLY A 239 -25.20 5.67 4.12
CA GLY A 239 -24.92 6.15 2.77
C GLY A 239 -24.31 5.14 1.77
N ALA A 240 -24.59 5.33 0.48
CA ALA A 240 -24.02 4.60 -0.65
C ALA A 240 -24.21 5.41 -1.96
N PRO A 241 -23.35 5.25 -2.99
CA PRO A 241 -22.17 4.40 -3.07
C PRO A 241 -20.85 5.10 -2.66
N HIS A 242 -20.20 5.87 -3.56
CA HIS A 242 -18.80 6.31 -3.40
C HIS A 242 -18.59 7.59 -2.58
N ARG A 243 -19.66 8.34 -2.28
CA ARG A 243 -19.67 9.49 -1.34
C ARG A 243 -18.67 10.61 -1.65
N ASN A 244 -18.38 10.80 -2.95
CA ASN A 244 -17.43 11.79 -3.43
C ASN A 244 -18.16 12.83 -4.29
N GLY A 245 -17.81 14.10 -4.07
CA GLY A 245 -18.36 15.24 -4.80
C GLY A 245 -19.78 15.62 -4.34
N LEU A 246 -20.70 15.93 -5.26
CA LEU A 246 -22.04 16.39 -4.91
C LEU A 246 -22.87 15.23 -4.33
N ASN A 247 -23.39 15.42 -3.13
CA ASN A 247 -24.40 14.56 -2.52
C ASN A 247 -25.78 14.98 -3.04
N GLN A 248 -26.48 14.14 -3.81
CA GLN A 248 -27.76 14.53 -4.42
C GLN A 248 -28.84 14.82 -3.37
N TYR A 249 -29.02 13.91 -2.40
CA TYR A 249 -29.94 14.15 -1.28
C TYR A 249 -29.43 15.24 -0.34
N GLY A 250 -28.12 15.38 -0.17
CA GLY A 250 -27.56 16.48 0.62
C GLY A 250 -27.80 17.85 -0.04
N ALA A 251 -27.69 17.95 -1.37
CA ALA A 251 -28.01 19.15 -2.14
C ALA A 251 -29.50 19.48 -2.06
N LYS A 252 -30.37 18.46 -2.02
CA LYS A 252 -31.79 18.63 -1.68
C LYS A 252 -31.98 19.21 -0.28
N GLY A 253 -31.37 18.61 0.75
CA GLY A 253 -31.50 19.10 2.13
C GLY A 253 -30.98 20.53 2.32
N ARG A 254 -29.87 20.89 1.65
CA ARG A 254 -29.34 22.25 1.62
C ARG A 254 -30.30 23.24 0.95
N ALA A 255 -30.89 22.87 -0.18
CA ALA A 255 -31.86 23.69 -0.89
C ALA A 255 -33.17 23.86 -0.11
N ASP A 256 -33.66 22.79 0.54
CA ASP A 256 -34.80 22.83 1.45
C ASP A 256 -34.52 23.77 2.65
N GLY A 257 -33.26 23.81 3.12
CA GLY A 257 -32.76 24.77 4.10
C GLY A 257 -32.52 26.18 3.58
N GLY A 258 -32.87 26.47 2.32
CA GLY A 258 -32.81 27.80 1.71
C GLY A 258 -31.49 28.18 1.03
N GLN A 259 -30.50 27.28 0.96
CA GLN A 259 -29.23 27.56 0.28
C GLN A 259 -29.44 27.69 -1.24
N LYS A 260 -28.76 28.66 -1.85
CA LYS A 260 -28.73 28.88 -3.30
C LYS A 260 -27.71 27.98 -4.00
N VAL A 261 -27.86 27.78 -5.30
CA VAL A 261 -27.02 26.92 -6.13
C VAL A 261 -25.52 27.18 -5.92
N GLU A 262 -25.08 28.43 -5.84
CA GLU A 262 -23.67 28.78 -5.65
C GLU A 262 -23.14 28.30 -4.29
N GLN A 263 -23.96 28.42 -3.24
CA GLN A 263 -23.62 27.94 -1.89
C GLN A 263 -23.55 26.41 -1.85
N ILE A 264 -24.48 25.73 -2.54
CA ILE A 264 -24.49 24.28 -2.68
C ILE A 264 -23.23 23.82 -3.41
N LEU A 265 -22.94 24.39 -4.58
CA LEU A 265 -21.74 24.03 -5.36
C LEU A 265 -20.45 24.28 -4.57
N GLN A 266 -20.34 25.42 -3.87
CA GLN A 266 -19.19 25.73 -3.02
C GLN A 266 -19.03 24.74 -1.86
N ALA A 267 -20.14 24.22 -1.31
CA ALA A 267 -20.09 23.26 -0.21
C ALA A 267 -19.49 21.90 -0.63
N TYR A 268 -19.76 21.45 -1.85
CA TYR A 268 -19.31 20.15 -2.36
C TYR A 268 -18.03 20.22 -3.20
N TYR A 269 -17.75 21.37 -3.80
CA TYR A 269 -16.59 21.59 -4.67
C TYR A 269 -15.79 22.83 -4.24
N PRO A 270 -15.32 22.89 -2.99
CA PRO A 270 -14.76 24.12 -2.42
C PRO A 270 -13.48 24.63 -3.11
N ASN A 271 -12.79 23.73 -3.81
CA ASN A 271 -11.54 24.02 -4.51
C ASN A 271 -11.74 24.37 -6.00
N LEU A 272 -12.99 24.36 -6.50
CA LEU A 272 -13.30 24.70 -7.89
C LEU A 272 -13.86 26.12 -7.97
N THR A 273 -13.58 26.80 -9.09
CA THR A 273 -14.09 28.14 -9.35
C THR A 273 -15.27 28.09 -10.31
N LEU A 274 -16.39 28.71 -9.95
CA LEU A 274 -17.56 28.78 -10.83
C LEU A 274 -17.32 29.80 -11.97
N LYS A 275 -17.31 29.33 -13.21
CA LYS A 275 -17.32 30.14 -14.44
C LYS A 275 -18.74 30.13 -15.02
N MET A 276 -19.32 31.29 -15.33
CA MET A 276 -20.72 31.42 -15.78
C MET A 276 -20.88 31.66 -17.29
N ASP A 277 -19.77 31.88 -17.98
CA ASP A 277 -19.66 32.24 -19.40
C ASP A 277 -18.87 31.20 -20.20
N TYR A 278 -18.96 29.91 -19.83
CA TYR A 278 -18.35 28.83 -20.60
C TYR A 278 -19.05 28.67 -21.97
N ASP A 279 -18.32 28.17 -22.97
CA ASP A 279 -18.85 27.96 -24.32
C ASP A 279 -20.00 26.94 -24.32
N ARG A 280 -21.21 27.43 -24.62
CA ARG A 280 -22.46 26.66 -24.67
C ARG A 280 -22.53 25.71 -25.87
N ASN A 281 -21.70 25.93 -26.88
CA ASN A 281 -21.64 25.11 -28.08
C ASN A 281 -20.52 24.05 -28.02
N ALA A 282 -19.81 23.97 -26.89
CA ALA A 282 -18.81 22.92 -26.67
C ALA A 282 -19.42 21.55 -26.94
N GLN A 283 -18.70 20.70 -27.68
CA GLN A 283 -19.22 19.42 -28.13
C GLN A 283 -18.89 18.30 -27.14
N VAL A 284 -19.85 17.41 -26.93
CA VAL A 284 -19.71 16.20 -26.12
C VAL A 284 -20.05 14.99 -26.97
N ASN A 285 -19.11 14.05 -27.07
CA ASN A 285 -19.32 12.75 -27.71
C ASN A 285 -19.91 11.78 -26.70
N VAL A 286 -21.13 11.32 -26.96
CA VAL A 286 -21.90 10.42 -26.09
C VAL A 286 -21.90 9.02 -26.69
N ASP A 287 -21.43 8.05 -25.91
CA ASP A 287 -21.34 6.66 -26.36
C ASP A 287 -22.70 6.11 -26.79
N GLY A 288 -22.82 5.73 -28.06
CA GLY A 288 -24.04 5.16 -28.64
C GLY A 288 -25.06 6.18 -29.14
N PHE A 289 -24.87 7.49 -28.91
CA PHE A 289 -25.83 8.53 -29.30
C PHE A 289 -25.25 9.65 -30.16
N GLY A 290 -23.92 9.75 -30.30
CA GLY A 290 -23.26 10.73 -31.17
C GLY A 290 -22.86 12.02 -30.46
N SER A 291 -22.73 13.12 -31.21
CA SER A 291 -22.26 14.40 -30.67
C SER A 291 -23.41 15.33 -30.35
N PHE A 292 -23.36 15.95 -29.18
CA PHE A 292 -24.32 16.94 -28.70
C PHE A 292 -23.60 18.23 -28.33
N SER A 293 -24.30 19.37 -28.42
CA SER A 293 -23.84 20.57 -27.70
C SER A 293 -23.93 20.30 -26.19
N ILE A 294 -23.07 20.93 -25.40
CA ILE A 294 -23.00 20.70 -23.96
C ILE A 294 -24.32 21.03 -23.26
N GLU A 295 -25.05 22.07 -23.71
CA GLU A 295 -26.34 22.42 -23.13
C GLU A 295 -27.42 21.40 -23.49
N ASP A 296 -27.47 20.97 -24.76
CA ASP A 296 -28.40 19.95 -25.23
C ASP A 296 -28.16 18.61 -24.52
N TYR A 297 -26.89 18.18 -24.42
CA TYR A 297 -26.48 17.02 -23.63
C TYR A 297 -27.02 17.08 -22.20
N THR A 298 -26.92 18.24 -21.55
CA THR A 298 -27.31 18.40 -20.14
C THR A 298 -28.83 18.24 -19.94
N LYS A 299 -29.66 18.50 -20.96
CA LYS A 299 -31.12 18.30 -20.91
C LYS A 299 -31.54 16.82 -20.92
N HIS A 300 -30.64 15.92 -21.27
CA HIS A 300 -30.87 14.47 -21.36
C HIS A 300 -30.45 13.71 -20.08
N ILE A 301 -30.24 14.41 -18.96
CA ILE A 301 -29.75 13.83 -17.70
C ILE A 301 -30.90 13.53 -16.71
N PHE A 302 -31.02 12.25 -16.32
CA PHE A 302 -32.13 11.74 -15.49
C PHE A 302 -31.71 11.39 -14.03
N GLU A 303 -30.64 12.00 -13.54
CA GLU A 303 -30.02 11.70 -12.24
C GLU A 303 -30.89 11.98 -11.00
N VAL A 304 -31.68 13.05 -11.01
CA VAL A 304 -32.51 13.48 -9.85
C VAL A 304 -33.97 13.72 -10.24
N PRO A 305 -34.95 13.51 -9.34
CA PRO A 305 -36.36 13.79 -9.61
C PRO A 305 -36.64 15.27 -9.90
N GLU A 306 -37.47 15.56 -10.90
CA GLU A 306 -37.83 16.96 -11.27
C GLU A 306 -38.66 17.69 -10.20
N SER A 307 -39.32 16.93 -9.32
CA SER A 307 -40.10 17.46 -8.21
C SER A 307 -39.24 18.08 -7.10
N TRP A 308 -37.92 17.89 -7.15
CA TRP A 308 -36.99 18.44 -6.17
C TRP A 308 -36.85 19.97 -6.28
N PRO A 309 -36.30 20.64 -5.25
CA PRO A 309 -36.09 22.07 -5.26
C PRO A 309 -35.28 22.53 -6.47
N MET A 310 -35.64 23.69 -7.03
CA MET A 310 -34.98 24.23 -8.23
C MET A 310 -33.47 24.41 -8.03
N GLU A 311 -33.03 24.84 -6.85
CA GLU A 311 -31.60 25.00 -6.55
C GLU A 311 -30.84 23.66 -6.54
N THR A 312 -31.51 22.55 -6.21
CA THR A 312 -30.95 21.20 -6.35
C THR A 312 -30.80 20.80 -7.81
N LEU A 313 -31.82 21.06 -8.64
CA LEU A 313 -31.76 20.78 -10.07
C LEU A 313 -30.63 21.57 -10.75
N LYS A 314 -30.50 22.86 -10.41
CA LYS A 314 -29.42 23.73 -10.91
C LYS A 314 -28.04 23.21 -10.49
N ALA A 315 -27.86 22.84 -9.22
CA ALA A 315 -26.59 22.31 -8.74
C ALA A 315 -26.21 21.00 -9.45
N GLN A 316 -27.18 20.10 -9.62
CA GLN A 316 -26.99 18.86 -10.37
C GLN A 316 -26.66 19.13 -11.84
N ALA A 317 -27.34 20.07 -12.49
CA ALA A 317 -27.08 20.44 -13.89
C ALA A 317 -25.64 20.96 -14.08
N VAL A 318 -25.16 21.84 -13.19
CA VAL A 318 -23.78 22.36 -13.24
C VAL A 318 -22.74 21.26 -13.01
N ALA A 319 -22.98 20.37 -12.03
CA ALA A 319 -22.10 19.22 -11.78
C ALA A 319 -22.05 18.25 -12.98
N ALA A 320 -23.21 17.87 -13.52
CA ALA A 320 -23.32 17.02 -14.70
C ALA A 320 -22.63 17.61 -15.93
N ARG A 321 -22.87 18.91 -16.20
CA ARG A 321 -22.25 19.66 -17.30
C ARG A 321 -20.73 19.66 -17.18
N THR A 322 -20.23 19.97 -15.99
CA THR A 322 -18.79 20.04 -15.73
C THR A 322 -18.14 18.65 -15.88
N TYR A 323 -18.79 17.61 -15.35
CA TYR A 323 -18.29 16.24 -15.42
C TYR A 323 -18.16 15.75 -16.87
N ALA A 324 -19.14 16.07 -17.71
CA ALA A 324 -19.11 15.73 -19.13
C ALA A 324 -17.94 16.42 -19.85
N LEU A 325 -17.75 17.72 -19.64
CA LEU A 325 -16.62 18.46 -20.21
C LEU A 325 -15.26 17.92 -19.73
N ASN A 326 -15.16 17.56 -18.44
CA ASN A 326 -13.96 16.93 -17.91
C ASN A 326 -13.71 15.54 -18.52
N SER A 327 -14.76 14.73 -18.75
CA SER A 327 -14.66 13.43 -19.44
C SER A 327 -14.20 13.61 -20.89
N MET A 328 -14.69 14.62 -21.59
CA MET A 328 -14.25 14.94 -22.95
C MET A 328 -12.74 15.26 -23.00
N GLN A 329 -12.21 15.97 -22.01
CA GLN A 329 -10.77 16.24 -21.95
C GLN A 329 -9.93 14.98 -21.63
N ARG A 330 -10.42 14.12 -20.72
CA ARG A 330 -9.67 12.93 -20.29
C ARG A 330 -9.74 11.77 -21.30
N ASN A 331 -10.92 11.56 -21.87
CA ASN A 331 -11.26 10.33 -22.61
C ASN A 331 -11.74 10.63 -24.05
N GLY A 332 -12.09 11.87 -24.38
CA GLY A 332 -12.67 12.23 -25.68
C GLY A 332 -14.14 11.81 -25.88
N HIS A 333 -14.76 11.20 -24.86
CA HIS A 333 -16.14 10.72 -24.84
C HIS A 333 -16.70 10.64 -23.41
N ILE A 334 -18.01 10.43 -23.29
CA ILE A 334 -18.69 10.09 -22.03
C ILE A 334 -19.62 8.89 -22.21
N CYS A 335 -19.55 7.95 -21.27
CA CYS A 335 -20.41 6.77 -21.27
C CYS A 335 -21.82 7.07 -20.73
N THR A 336 -22.81 6.28 -21.12
CA THR A 336 -24.25 6.48 -20.82
C THR A 336 -24.81 5.58 -19.73
N THR A 337 -23.95 4.78 -19.10
CA THR A 337 -24.34 3.92 -17.97
C THR A 337 -24.21 4.68 -16.65
N GLU A 338 -24.86 4.19 -15.58
CA GLU A 338 -24.66 4.69 -14.21
C GLU A 338 -23.19 4.71 -13.76
N ALA A 339 -22.27 4.08 -14.51
CA ALA A 339 -20.84 4.21 -14.26
C ALA A 339 -20.26 5.59 -14.61
N CYS A 340 -20.90 6.33 -15.51
CA CYS A 340 -20.56 7.71 -15.84
C CYS A 340 -21.73 8.67 -15.58
N GLN A 341 -22.92 8.35 -16.10
CA GLN A 341 -24.09 9.23 -16.07
C GLN A 341 -25.38 8.52 -16.52
N VAL A 342 -26.52 8.79 -15.87
CA VAL A 342 -27.85 8.40 -16.39
C VAL A 342 -28.29 9.33 -17.53
N PHE A 343 -27.83 9.03 -18.74
CA PHE A 343 -28.20 9.70 -19.99
C PHE A 343 -29.29 8.92 -20.73
N HIS A 344 -30.29 9.63 -21.26
CA HIS A 344 -31.36 9.06 -22.08
C HIS A 344 -31.33 9.66 -23.50
N GLY A 345 -31.82 8.90 -24.50
CA GLY A 345 -31.95 9.41 -25.86
C GLY A 345 -33.04 10.48 -25.99
N GLU A 346 -34.04 10.45 -25.11
CA GLU A 346 -35.06 11.48 -24.97
C GLU A 346 -34.64 12.60 -24.02
N GLU A 347 -35.04 13.82 -24.37
CA GLU A 347 -34.91 14.99 -23.51
C GLU A 347 -35.85 14.86 -22.29
N LYS A 348 -35.37 15.25 -21.10
CA LYS A 348 -36.16 15.15 -19.87
C LYS A 348 -37.32 16.13 -19.80
N GLY A 349 -37.11 17.35 -20.31
CA GLY A 349 -38.14 18.38 -20.36
C GLY A 349 -38.36 19.12 -19.04
N GLY A 350 -39.52 19.78 -18.93
CA GLY A 350 -40.06 20.28 -17.67
C GLY A 350 -39.15 21.20 -16.85
N ARG A 351 -39.20 21.00 -15.52
CA ARG A 351 -38.40 21.77 -14.54
C ARG A 351 -36.91 21.48 -14.68
N TRP A 352 -36.54 20.32 -15.21
CA TRP A 352 -35.15 20.03 -15.50
C TRP A 352 -34.59 20.99 -16.55
N ASN A 353 -35.29 21.18 -17.66
CA ASN A 353 -34.88 22.14 -18.69
C ASN A 353 -34.78 23.57 -18.17
N GLU A 354 -35.74 24.00 -17.34
CA GLU A 354 -35.67 25.32 -16.69
C GLU A 354 -34.38 25.48 -15.87
N ALA A 355 -33.95 24.45 -15.15
CA ALA A 355 -32.71 24.46 -14.37
C ALA A 355 -31.46 24.47 -15.26
N VAL A 356 -31.47 23.68 -16.35
CA VAL A 356 -30.38 23.65 -17.34
C VAL A 356 -30.23 25.01 -17.99
N ASP A 357 -31.32 25.59 -18.49
CA ASP A 357 -31.34 26.89 -19.18
C ASP A 357 -30.95 28.03 -18.21
N ALA A 358 -31.43 28.00 -16.97
CA ALA A 358 -31.06 28.99 -15.94
C ALA A 358 -29.57 28.94 -15.54
N THR A 359 -28.88 27.82 -15.81
CA THR A 359 -27.45 27.63 -15.52
C THR A 359 -26.62 27.44 -16.80
N ALA A 360 -27.13 27.88 -17.95
CA ALA A 360 -26.43 27.71 -19.22
C ALA A 360 -25.07 28.43 -19.21
N GLY A 361 -24.00 27.72 -19.55
CA GLY A 361 -22.62 28.19 -19.49
C GLY A 361 -21.99 28.16 -18.09
N TRP A 362 -22.69 27.66 -17.06
CA TRP A 362 -22.12 27.50 -15.72
C TRP A 362 -21.33 26.20 -15.60
N VAL A 363 -20.04 26.32 -15.35
CA VAL A 363 -19.07 25.22 -15.26
C VAL A 363 -18.12 25.46 -14.08
N LEU A 364 -17.83 24.40 -13.32
CA LEU A 364 -16.84 24.45 -12.24
C LEU A 364 -15.43 24.17 -12.81
N MET A 365 -14.52 25.10 -12.60
CA MET A 365 -13.17 25.07 -13.17
C MET A 365 -12.11 24.71 -12.11
N ASP A 366 -11.20 23.81 -12.46
CA ASP A 366 -9.93 23.56 -11.79
C ASP A 366 -8.81 24.26 -12.59
N GLY A 367 -8.49 25.49 -12.16
CA GLY A 367 -7.63 26.39 -12.93
C GLY A 367 -8.21 26.68 -14.31
N GLY A 368 -7.51 26.26 -15.37
CA GLY A 368 -7.93 26.46 -16.76
C GLY A 368 -8.86 25.37 -17.32
N ASN A 369 -9.09 24.28 -16.59
CA ASN A 369 -9.80 23.10 -17.08
C ASN A 369 -11.11 22.86 -16.32
N PRO A 370 -12.15 22.28 -16.94
CA PRO A 370 -13.32 21.78 -16.22
C PRO A 370 -12.93 20.79 -15.12
N GLY A 371 -13.43 21.00 -13.90
CA GLY A 371 -13.08 20.23 -12.72
C GLY A 371 -13.71 18.83 -12.68
N PHE A 372 -13.11 17.92 -11.92
CA PHE A 372 -13.64 16.56 -11.76
C PHE A 372 -14.79 16.54 -10.74
N THR A 373 -16.01 16.71 -11.25
CA THR A 373 -17.25 16.93 -10.47
C THR A 373 -18.07 15.65 -10.33
N GLN A 374 -17.50 14.63 -9.69
CA GLN A 374 -18.24 13.42 -9.35
C GLN A 374 -19.45 13.74 -8.45
N TYR A 375 -20.43 12.84 -8.41
CA TYR A 375 -21.56 12.93 -7.49
C TYR A 375 -22.19 11.57 -7.25
N ALA A 376 -22.92 11.47 -6.15
CA ALA A 376 -23.57 10.25 -5.70
C ALA A 376 -24.93 10.56 -5.08
N SER A 377 -25.83 9.57 -5.10
CA SER A 377 -27.15 9.67 -4.45
C SER A 377 -27.05 10.13 -2.99
N THR A 378 -26.33 9.38 -2.15
CA THR A 378 -26.35 9.57 -0.69
C THR A 378 -24.99 9.33 -0.07
N HIS A 379 -24.58 10.20 0.84
CA HIS A 379 -23.26 10.13 1.48
C HIS A 379 -23.31 9.56 2.91
N GLY A 380 -24.47 9.58 3.55
CA GLY A 380 -24.61 9.18 4.95
C GLY A 380 -24.03 10.24 5.89
N GLY A 381 -24.19 11.52 5.53
CA GLY A 381 -23.76 12.66 6.32
C GLY A 381 -22.29 13.07 6.19
N TYR A 382 -21.47 12.44 5.34
CA TYR A 382 -20.04 12.80 5.20
C TYR A 382 -19.55 12.85 3.76
N ILE A 383 -18.89 13.94 3.38
CA ILE A 383 -18.20 14.07 2.09
C ILE A 383 -16.79 13.49 2.26
N LEU A 384 -16.58 12.25 1.80
CA LEU A 384 -15.37 11.47 2.13
C LEU A 384 -14.09 12.12 1.61
N ASN A 385 -14.09 12.60 0.36
CA ASN A 385 -12.91 13.25 -0.23
C ASN A 385 -12.55 14.59 0.44
N LEU A 386 -13.49 15.20 1.18
CA LEU A 386 -13.24 16.41 1.96
C LEU A 386 -13.01 16.12 3.45
N GLY A 387 -13.26 14.89 3.91
CA GLY A 387 -13.21 14.53 5.33
C GLY A 387 -14.14 15.39 6.19
N LYS A 388 -15.33 15.73 5.66
CA LYS A 388 -16.19 16.77 6.23
C LYS A 388 -17.60 16.25 6.48
N PHE A 389 -18.16 16.59 7.65
CA PHE A 389 -19.58 16.42 7.95
C PHE A 389 -20.46 17.32 7.06
N ASP A 390 -21.47 16.70 6.44
CA ASP A 390 -22.43 17.32 5.53
C ASP A 390 -23.79 17.48 6.20
N GLY A 391 -23.81 18.35 7.20
CA GLY A 391 -25.00 18.67 7.97
C GLY A 391 -24.92 20.05 8.59
N ASP A 392 -25.91 20.37 9.41
CA ASP A 392 -25.98 21.64 10.12
C ASP A 392 -25.02 21.64 11.34
N GLY A 393 -24.29 22.75 11.52
CA GLY A 393 -23.30 22.91 12.59
C GLY A 393 -21.99 22.13 12.40
N GLY A 394 -21.29 21.88 13.52
CA GLY A 394 -20.03 21.13 13.54
C GLY A 394 -20.24 19.60 13.48
N ASN A 395 -19.14 18.84 13.52
CA ASN A 395 -19.20 17.37 13.49
C ASN A 395 -20.13 16.82 14.59
N PRO A 396 -20.89 15.75 14.32
CA PRO A 396 -21.71 15.09 15.33
C PRO A 396 -20.85 14.41 16.39
N THR A 397 -21.42 14.21 17.56
CA THR A 397 -20.80 13.45 18.65
C THR A 397 -21.51 12.13 18.95
N SER A 398 -22.64 11.88 18.27
CA SER A 398 -23.46 10.68 18.41
C SER A 398 -24.22 10.36 17.12
N PHE A 399 -24.71 9.12 16.99
CA PHE A 399 -25.59 8.74 15.88
C PHE A 399 -26.91 9.52 15.87
N SER A 400 -27.43 9.92 17.03
CA SER A 400 -28.63 10.78 17.10
C SER A 400 -28.37 12.12 16.42
N GLU A 401 -27.28 12.79 16.77
CA GLU A 401 -26.93 14.06 16.14
C GLU A 401 -26.65 13.93 14.65
N LEU A 402 -26.02 12.82 14.22
CA LEU A 402 -25.81 12.52 12.81
C LEU A 402 -27.16 12.41 12.08
N ASN A 403 -28.09 11.64 12.63
CA ASN A 403 -29.42 11.42 12.05
C ASN A 403 -30.24 12.72 12.00
N ASP A 404 -30.11 13.58 13.01
CA ASP A 404 -30.89 14.80 13.12
C ASP A 404 -30.35 15.93 12.24
N ARG A 405 -29.02 16.00 12.04
CA ARG A 405 -28.38 17.17 11.43
C ARG A 405 -27.87 16.97 10.01
N ALA A 406 -27.70 15.73 9.54
CA ALA A 406 -27.23 15.47 8.18
C ALA A 406 -28.20 16.02 7.13
N PHE A 407 -27.67 16.66 6.08
CA PHE A 407 -28.51 17.21 5.01
C PHE A 407 -29.15 16.12 4.14
N ASP A 408 -28.55 14.94 4.04
CA ASP A 408 -29.09 13.80 3.29
C ASP A 408 -29.93 12.83 4.12
N LYS A 409 -30.30 13.18 5.36
CA LYS A 409 -31.10 12.33 6.27
C LYS A 409 -32.44 11.85 5.70
N ALA A 410 -33.00 12.57 4.73
CA ALA A 410 -34.25 12.20 4.07
C ALA A 410 -34.06 11.13 2.98
N SER A 411 -32.81 10.76 2.67
CA SER A 411 -32.54 9.69 1.72
C SER A 411 -33.00 8.33 2.25
N PRO A 412 -33.64 7.49 1.43
CA PRO A 412 -33.95 6.11 1.80
C PRO A 412 -32.67 5.28 2.07
N TRP A 413 -31.50 5.74 1.62
CA TRP A 413 -30.22 5.07 1.84
C TRP A 413 -29.34 5.78 2.87
N PHE A 414 -29.90 6.76 3.57
CA PHE A 414 -29.15 7.49 4.58
C PHE A 414 -28.68 6.55 5.69
N TYR A 415 -29.56 5.65 6.14
CA TYR A 415 -29.28 4.67 7.18
C TYR A 415 -30.02 3.38 6.84
N CYS A 416 -29.28 2.35 6.43
CA CYS A 416 -29.89 1.16 5.85
C CYS A 416 -29.08 -0.11 6.07
N ASP A 417 -29.76 -1.22 6.34
CA ASP A 417 -29.22 -2.56 6.25
C ASP A 417 -29.31 -3.08 4.80
N TRP A 418 -28.26 -3.78 4.38
CA TRP A 418 -28.13 -4.23 2.99
C TRP A 418 -28.30 -5.72 2.85
N GLY A 419 -29.02 -6.11 1.79
CA GLY A 419 -29.37 -7.50 1.52
C GLY A 419 -30.60 -7.96 2.29
N SER A 420 -31.08 -9.15 1.95
CA SER A 420 -32.22 -9.78 2.60
C SER A 420 -32.18 -11.28 2.36
N ARG A 421 -32.94 -12.03 3.14
CA ARG A 421 -33.17 -13.46 2.91
C ARG A 421 -34.66 -13.76 2.90
N SER A 422 -35.06 -14.70 2.06
CA SER A 422 -36.49 -15.06 1.93
C SER A 422 -37.03 -15.65 3.23
N GLN A 423 -36.16 -16.31 4.00
CA GLN A 423 -36.40 -16.63 5.39
C GLN A 423 -36.45 -15.34 6.21
N TYR A 424 -37.38 -15.21 7.17
CA TYR A 424 -37.48 -14.03 8.04
C TYR A 424 -37.96 -12.73 7.37
N SER A 425 -39.04 -12.83 6.60
CA SER A 425 -39.80 -11.68 6.10
C SER A 425 -39.03 -10.76 5.14
N ASN A 426 -38.06 -11.29 4.37
CA ASN A 426 -37.20 -10.51 3.47
C ASN A 426 -36.37 -9.45 4.20
N THR A 427 -35.84 -9.78 5.38
CA THR A 427 -35.06 -8.84 6.21
C THR A 427 -33.57 -9.17 6.26
N ALA A 428 -32.74 -8.20 6.68
CA ALA A 428 -31.33 -8.41 6.98
C ALA A 428 -31.05 -8.77 8.47
N TRP A 429 -32.09 -8.98 9.27
CA TRP A 429 -31.95 -9.35 10.68
C TRP A 429 -31.21 -10.66 10.86
N LEU A 430 -30.28 -10.71 11.82
CA LEU A 430 -29.50 -11.86 12.23
C LEU A 430 -29.87 -12.32 13.63
N THR A 431 -29.88 -13.64 13.83
CA THR A 431 -30.02 -14.26 15.15
C THR A 431 -28.71 -14.14 15.94
N PRO A 432 -28.73 -14.22 17.28
CA PRO A 432 -27.51 -14.20 18.09
C PRO A 432 -26.54 -15.35 17.76
N ALA A 433 -27.06 -16.50 17.31
CA ALA A 433 -26.25 -17.63 16.89
C ALA A 433 -25.51 -17.35 15.57
N GLU A 434 -26.13 -16.62 14.64
CA GLU A 434 -25.48 -16.19 13.39
C GLU A 434 -24.40 -15.14 13.65
N VAL A 435 -24.66 -14.18 14.55
CA VAL A 435 -23.63 -13.23 14.97
C VAL A 435 -22.47 -13.95 15.68
N ALA A 436 -22.76 -14.95 16.52
CA ALA A 436 -21.73 -15.78 17.16
C ALA A 436 -20.88 -16.54 16.14
N ASP A 437 -21.50 -17.09 15.09
CA ASP A 437 -20.81 -17.78 14.01
C ASP A 437 -19.86 -16.85 13.24
N ILE A 438 -20.29 -15.62 12.93
CA ILE A 438 -19.42 -14.60 12.31
C ILE A 438 -18.23 -14.27 13.21
N VAL A 439 -18.47 -14.06 14.51
CA VAL A 439 -17.38 -13.80 15.48
C VAL A 439 -16.41 -14.98 15.54
N ASN A 440 -16.93 -16.20 15.61
CA ASN A 440 -16.12 -17.41 15.61
C ASN A 440 -15.27 -17.56 14.34
N VAL A 441 -15.83 -17.27 13.17
CA VAL A 441 -15.11 -17.26 11.90
C VAL A 441 -13.93 -16.29 11.94
N ILE A 442 -14.11 -15.08 12.49
CA ILE A 442 -13.01 -14.12 12.66
C ILE A 442 -11.93 -14.69 13.59
N LEU A 443 -12.33 -15.33 14.71
CA LEU A 443 -11.39 -15.94 15.64
C LEU A 443 -10.58 -17.08 15.01
N ILE A 444 -11.22 -17.92 14.19
CA ILE A 444 -10.51 -18.94 13.40
C ILE A 444 -9.58 -18.25 12.41
N GLY A 445 -10.05 -17.28 11.63
CA GLY A 445 -9.24 -16.59 10.62
C GLY A 445 -8.00 -15.92 11.21
N ARG A 446 -8.06 -15.43 12.46
CA ARG A 446 -6.89 -14.90 13.19
C ARG A 446 -5.91 -16.00 13.64
N ARG A 447 -6.43 -17.14 14.08
CA ARG A 447 -5.64 -18.24 14.67
C ARG A 447 -5.03 -19.15 13.60
N ASP A 448 -5.86 -19.55 12.64
CA ASP A 448 -5.51 -20.34 11.46
C ASP A 448 -6.10 -19.69 10.20
N PRO A 449 -5.43 -18.64 9.70
CA PRO A 449 -5.39 -18.29 8.31
C PRO A 449 -5.82 -19.30 7.23
N SER A 450 -5.24 -20.50 7.24
CA SER A 450 -5.40 -21.47 6.17
C SER A 450 -6.80 -22.07 6.12
N ALA A 451 -7.54 -21.95 7.23
CA ALA A 451 -8.95 -22.31 7.30
C ALA A 451 -9.85 -21.32 6.54
N GLY A 452 -9.39 -20.10 6.19
CA GLY A 452 -10.21 -19.05 5.59
C GLY A 452 -10.99 -19.49 4.34
N LYS A 453 -10.41 -20.39 3.54
CA LYS A 453 -11.03 -21.05 2.39
C LYS A 453 -12.36 -21.75 2.68
N HIS A 454 -12.60 -22.14 3.94
CA HIS A 454 -13.79 -22.85 4.38
C HIS A 454 -14.80 -21.93 5.10
N LEU A 455 -14.45 -20.67 5.35
CA LEU A 455 -15.20 -19.76 6.22
C LEU A 455 -16.12 -18.79 5.45
N TYR A 456 -16.41 -19.10 4.19
CA TYR A 456 -17.40 -18.36 3.39
C TYR A 456 -18.83 -18.64 3.89
N GLN A 457 -19.81 -17.96 3.30
CA GLN A 457 -21.23 -18.19 3.58
C GLN A 457 -21.66 -19.62 3.25
N VAL A 458 -22.50 -20.18 4.11
CA VAL A 458 -22.94 -21.59 4.02
C VAL A 458 -24.04 -21.83 2.98
N ASP A 459 -24.72 -20.78 2.54
CA ASP A 459 -25.92 -20.85 1.70
C ASP A 459 -25.64 -20.60 0.21
N LYS A 460 -24.36 -20.49 -0.18
CA LYS A 460 -23.91 -20.38 -1.56
C LYS A 460 -22.75 -21.35 -1.82
N PRO A 461 -22.49 -21.72 -3.09
CA PRO A 461 -21.29 -22.46 -3.43
C PRO A 461 -20.04 -21.73 -2.93
N ASN A 462 -19.10 -22.50 -2.38
CA ASN A 462 -17.80 -21.96 -1.97
C ASN A 462 -17.09 -21.37 -3.21
N PRO A 463 -16.69 -20.10 -3.20
CA PRO A 463 -16.00 -19.49 -4.35
C PRO A 463 -14.67 -20.19 -4.69
N GLU A 464 -14.09 -20.94 -3.74
CA GLU A 464 -12.80 -21.61 -3.89
C GLU A 464 -12.93 -23.08 -4.32
N GLY A 465 -14.15 -23.55 -4.56
CA GLY A 465 -14.40 -24.93 -5.01
C GLY A 465 -14.15 -26.01 -3.95
N THR A 466 -13.91 -25.61 -2.70
CA THR A 466 -13.71 -26.51 -1.54
C THR A 466 -14.96 -26.58 -0.65
N ASP A 467 -14.93 -27.39 0.41
CA ASP A 467 -16.05 -27.46 1.36
C ASP A 467 -16.19 -26.16 2.15
N THR A 468 -17.42 -25.83 2.57
CA THR A 468 -17.68 -24.70 3.48
C THR A 468 -18.05 -25.24 4.85
N TRP A 469 -17.39 -24.76 5.90
CA TRP A 469 -17.67 -25.19 7.27
C TRP A 469 -18.96 -24.56 7.78
N ASP A 470 -19.90 -25.40 8.21
CA ASP A 470 -21.08 -24.95 8.92
C ASP A 470 -20.73 -24.42 10.34
N ALA A 471 -21.71 -23.82 11.00
CA ALA A 471 -21.51 -23.27 12.33
C ALA A 471 -21.12 -24.33 13.39
N ALA A 472 -21.50 -25.59 13.20
CA ALA A 472 -21.14 -26.66 14.13
C ALA A 472 -19.65 -27.02 13.98
N ARG A 473 -19.17 -27.13 12.73
CA ARG A 473 -17.75 -27.37 12.42
C ARG A 473 -16.88 -26.21 12.89
N VAL A 474 -17.28 -24.96 12.64
CA VAL A 474 -16.58 -23.77 13.13
C VAL A 474 -16.43 -23.81 14.65
N ARG A 475 -17.49 -24.16 15.40
CA ARG A 475 -17.38 -24.31 16.86
C ARG A 475 -16.47 -25.46 17.27
N GLN A 476 -16.51 -26.59 16.56
CA GLN A 476 -15.62 -27.73 16.82
C GLN A 476 -14.14 -27.32 16.71
N GLU A 477 -13.79 -26.55 15.69
CA GLU A 477 -12.42 -26.06 15.47
C GLU A 477 -11.95 -25.11 16.57
N LEU A 478 -12.85 -24.27 17.12
CA LEU A 478 -12.51 -23.38 18.23
C LEU A 478 -12.47 -24.06 19.60
N GLY A 479 -13.16 -25.18 19.76
CA GLY A 479 -13.23 -25.91 21.03
C GLY A 479 -13.84 -25.05 22.15
N SER A 480 -13.16 -24.94 23.29
CA SER A 480 -13.65 -24.20 24.46
C SER A 480 -13.79 -22.69 24.26
N GLY A 481 -13.14 -22.12 23.23
CA GLY A 481 -13.25 -20.71 22.88
C GLY A 481 -14.45 -20.36 21.99
N ALA A 482 -15.26 -21.34 21.61
CA ALA A 482 -16.37 -21.16 20.69
C ALA A 482 -17.56 -20.44 21.33
N LEU A 483 -18.06 -19.40 20.66
CA LEU A 483 -19.28 -18.71 21.05
C LEU A 483 -20.51 -19.42 20.47
N THR A 484 -21.57 -19.55 21.27
CA THR A 484 -22.85 -20.15 20.84
C THR A 484 -23.93 -19.10 20.55
N SER A 485 -23.81 -17.93 21.16
CA SER A 485 -24.75 -16.82 21.03
C SER A 485 -24.06 -15.50 21.34
N VAL A 486 -24.30 -14.48 20.52
CA VAL A 486 -23.79 -13.12 20.71
C VAL A 486 -24.94 -12.13 20.47
N SER A 487 -25.38 -11.46 21.55
CA SER A 487 -26.43 -10.44 21.53
C SER A 487 -25.95 -9.05 21.96
N ASP A 488 -24.76 -8.98 22.57
CA ASP A 488 -24.13 -7.74 22.99
C ASP A 488 -23.07 -7.36 21.97
N VAL A 489 -23.45 -6.43 21.08
CA VAL A 489 -22.59 -5.85 20.05
C VAL A 489 -22.62 -4.35 20.20
N SER A 490 -21.46 -3.72 20.12
CA SER A 490 -21.32 -2.26 20.12
C SER A 490 -20.25 -1.83 19.12
N VAL A 491 -20.42 -0.64 18.55
CA VAL A 491 -19.45 -0.05 17.63
C VAL A 491 -18.75 1.15 18.27
N SER A 492 -17.48 1.34 17.94
CA SER A 492 -16.74 2.58 18.20
C SER A 492 -16.66 3.39 16.92
N VAL A 493 -16.83 4.71 17.01
CA VAL A 493 -16.99 5.58 15.83
C VAL A 493 -16.11 6.82 15.98
N ASP A 494 -15.44 7.18 14.90
CA ASP A 494 -14.85 8.50 14.70
C ASP A 494 -15.82 9.36 13.88
N PHE A 495 -16.60 10.19 14.57
CA PHE A 495 -17.52 11.14 13.94
C PHE A 495 -16.80 12.32 13.26
N GLY A 496 -15.49 12.50 13.49
CA GLY A 496 -14.71 13.49 12.76
C GLY A 496 -14.48 13.07 11.32
N SER A 497 -14.14 11.81 11.10
CA SER A 497 -13.93 11.25 9.75
C SER A 497 -15.14 10.51 9.17
N GLY A 498 -16.20 10.33 9.96
CA GLY A 498 -17.40 9.60 9.56
C GLY A 498 -17.10 8.13 9.31
N LYS A 499 -16.43 7.46 10.26
CA LYS A 499 -16.03 6.05 10.12
C LYS A 499 -16.24 5.28 11.41
N THR A 500 -16.69 4.05 11.28
CA THR A 500 -16.63 3.07 12.37
C THR A 500 -15.17 2.64 12.52
N THR A 501 -14.65 2.61 13.75
CA THR A 501 -13.24 2.30 14.05
C THR A 501 -13.07 0.93 14.69
N GLY A 502 -14.06 0.47 15.45
CA GLY A 502 -14.01 -0.85 16.09
C GLY A 502 -15.38 -1.45 16.33
N VAL A 503 -15.41 -2.77 16.49
CA VAL A 503 -16.60 -3.54 16.86
C VAL A 503 -16.25 -4.42 18.06
N ASN A 504 -17.05 -4.32 19.12
CA ASN A 504 -17.01 -5.26 20.24
C ASN A 504 -18.20 -6.20 20.13
N ALA A 505 -17.96 -7.51 20.13
CA ALA A 505 -18.99 -8.53 20.02
C ALA A 505 -18.58 -9.77 20.82
N GLY A 506 -19.45 -10.25 21.72
CA GLY A 506 -19.19 -11.48 22.47
C GLY A 506 -17.92 -11.46 23.33
N GLY A 507 -17.56 -10.29 23.88
CA GLY A 507 -16.34 -10.09 24.66
C GLY A 507 -15.05 -9.99 23.84
N GLN A 508 -15.16 -9.97 22.51
CA GLN A 508 -14.02 -9.82 21.59
C GLN A 508 -14.04 -8.43 20.94
N SER A 509 -12.85 -7.90 20.64
CA SER A 509 -12.67 -6.62 19.96
C SER A 509 -12.04 -6.81 18.58
N PHE A 510 -12.58 -6.09 17.60
CA PHE A 510 -12.18 -6.11 16.20
C PHE A 510 -11.98 -4.70 15.66
N SER A 511 -11.05 -4.54 14.72
CA SER A 511 -11.06 -3.35 13.89
C SER A 511 -12.32 -3.36 13.01
N ALA A 512 -12.87 -2.18 12.70
CA ALA A 512 -14.09 -2.10 11.92
C ALA A 512 -13.96 -2.72 10.51
N ASP A 513 -12.80 -2.56 9.86
CA ASP A 513 -12.58 -3.14 8.53
C ASP A 513 -12.45 -4.66 8.57
N GLU A 514 -11.76 -5.21 9.57
CA GLU A 514 -11.68 -6.66 9.77
C GLU A 514 -13.07 -7.27 9.99
N PHE A 515 -13.87 -6.70 10.90
CA PHE A 515 -15.20 -7.19 11.19
C PHE A 515 -16.08 -7.14 9.94
N LYS A 516 -16.08 -6.00 9.24
CA LYS A 516 -16.83 -5.80 7.98
C LYS A 516 -16.44 -6.81 6.91
N ASN A 517 -15.14 -7.05 6.71
CA ASN A 517 -14.67 -7.96 5.66
C ASN A 517 -15.12 -9.39 5.95
N TRP A 518 -14.91 -9.89 7.18
CA TRP A 518 -15.35 -11.23 7.56
C TRP A 518 -16.87 -11.37 7.60
N PHE A 519 -17.59 -10.33 8.07
CA PHE A 519 -19.04 -10.26 7.99
C PHE A 519 -19.49 -10.43 6.54
N ASN A 520 -18.95 -9.65 5.60
CA ASN A 520 -19.32 -9.73 4.19
C ASN A 520 -18.90 -11.05 3.52
N LEU A 521 -17.97 -11.82 4.10
CA LEU A 521 -17.63 -13.16 3.60
C LEU A 521 -18.57 -14.23 4.13
N ARG A 522 -19.02 -14.11 5.39
CA ARG A 522 -19.74 -15.15 6.11
C ARG A 522 -21.25 -14.94 6.22
N ALA A 523 -21.72 -13.69 6.21
CA ALA A 523 -23.12 -13.36 6.39
C ALA A 523 -23.99 -14.06 5.32
N PRO A 524 -25.17 -14.59 5.72
CA PRO A 524 -26.01 -15.38 4.85
C PRO A 524 -26.64 -14.52 3.74
N ALA A 525 -27.05 -15.18 2.67
CA ALA A 525 -27.68 -14.59 1.50
C ALA A 525 -26.82 -13.48 0.88
N ASN A 526 -27.40 -12.31 0.62
CA ASN A 526 -26.68 -11.14 0.16
C ASN A 526 -26.52 -10.07 1.26
N ILE A 527 -26.69 -10.44 2.54
CA ILE A 527 -26.57 -9.51 3.66
C ILE A 527 -25.14 -8.97 3.74
N GLN A 528 -24.99 -7.66 3.82
CA GLN A 528 -23.69 -6.99 3.78
C GLN A 528 -23.66 -5.71 4.63
N ILE A 529 -22.47 -5.39 5.12
CA ILE A 529 -22.12 -4.06 5.61
C ILE A 529 -21.47 -3.30 4.45
N VAL A 530 -22.08 -2.19 4.08
CA VAL A 530 -21.60 -1.32 2.99
C VAL A 530 -20.81 -0.14 3.57
N GLY A 531 -19.76 0.29 2.88
CA GLY A 531 -19.02 1.49 3.25
C GLY A 531 -18.29 1.48 4.61
N PRO A 532 -17.76 2.64 5.04
CA PRO A 532 -16.91 2.74 6.23
C PRO A 532 -17.64 3.15 7.52
N LEU A 533 -18.87 3.68 7.44
CA LEU A 533 -19.67 4.07 8.61
C LEU A 533 -20.89 3.17 8.72
N TYR A 534 -20.94 2.42 9.81
CA TYR A 534 -22.05 1.52 10.12
C TYR A 534 -22.28 1.44 11.63
N ASN A 535 -23.54 1.20 12.00
CA ASN A 535 -24.01 0.98 13.36
C ASN A 535 -24.59 -0.43 13.47
N VAL A 536 -24.77 -0.90 14.70
CA VAL A 536 -25.54 -2.12 15.00
C VAL A 536 -26.86 -1.73 15.64
N GLU A 537 -27.95 -2.25 15.09
CA GLU A 537 -29.30 -2.17 15.67
C GLU A 537 -29.58 -3.45 16.44
N ARG A 538 -30.22 -3.31 17.60
CA ARG A 538 -30.64 -4.44 18.44
C ARG A 538 -32.07 -4.23 18.91
N GLN A 539 -32.91 -5.24 18.71
CA GLN A 539 -34.31 -5.24 19.14
C GLN A 539 -34.76 -6.56 19.77
#